data_AF-A0A9D5KXI7-F1
#
_entry.id   AF-A0A9D5KXI7-F1
#
_cell.length_a   1.000
_cell.length_b   1.000
_cell.length_c   1.000
_cell.angle_alpha   90.00
_cell.angle_beta   90.00
_cell.angle_gamma   90.00
#
_symmetry.space_group_name_H-M   'P 1'
#
loop_
_entity.id
_entity.type
_entity.pdbx_description
1 polymer ?
#
loop_
_entity_poly.entity_id
_entity_poly.type
_entity_poly.pdbx_seq_one_letter_code
_entity_poly.pdbx_strand_id
1 'polypeptide(L)'
;MKVIYNLSTILLIVVFLTACNGKSSQETKEADSDSALTISEMNDVAGPVDYYLTSDSIGPVHLGEKISDLPVAVANLYDNMLVTETPDAVAYSFLLSDIPQFTVYDFLDGNVDLIILEGNSRGVETPEGVLRVGDEFTKLLALPGATAEWQSLDDSGIWYWRYNSLFFGVEETNISEQLAEALCDSHNPPRASLFTADVKIGYIATGLPF
;
A
#
# COMPACT_ATOMS: atom_id res chain seq x y z
N MET A 1 -28.35 56.36 31.24
CA MET A 1 -28.46 54.98 31.78
C MET A 1 -27.13 54.29 31.57
N LYS A 2 -26.48 53.87 32.66
CA LYS A 2 -25.28 53.01 32.70
C LYS A 2 -25.74 51.57 32.96
N VAL A 3 -25.33 50.61 32.14
CA VAL A 3 -25.27 49.16 32.45
C VAL A 3 -24.16 48.58 31.54
N ILE A 4 -22.92 48.50 32.01
CA ILE A 4 -22.23 47.34 32.63
C ILE A 4 -21.81 46.28 31.58
N TYR A 5 -20.49 46.20 31.39
CA TYR A 5 -19.76 45.14 30.69
C TYR A 5 -19.88 43.81 31.47
N ASN A 6 -20.11 42.70 30.79
CA ASN A 6 -19.85 41.38 31.33
C ASN A 6 -18.73 40.71 30.52
N LEU A 7 -17.56 40.61 31.14
CA LEU A 7 -16.51 39.67 30.81
C LEU A 7 -17.08 38.25 31.00
N SER A 8 -16.94 37.40 29.98
CA SER A 8 -17.05 35.95 30.15
C SER A 8 -15.75 35.34 29.69
N THR A 9 -14.94 34.98 30.68
CA THR A 9 -13.72 34.20 30.59
C THR A 9 -14.09 32.77 30.17
N ILE A 10 -13.67 32.34 28.98
CA ILE A 10 -13.71 30.92 28.60
C ILE A 10 -12.29 30.38 28.72
N LEU A 11 -12.09 29.67 29.81
CA LEU A 11 -10.97 28.78 30.08
C LEU A 11 -11.24 27.49 29.29
N LEU A 12 -10.51 27.21 28.22
CA LEU A 12 -10.51 25.89 27.59
C LEU A 12 -9.13 25.26 27.72
N ILE A 13 -9.16 24.10 28.36
CA ILE A 13 -8.05 23.30 28.88
C ILE A 13 -7.30 22.66 27.71
N VAL A 14 -5.99 22.88 27.66
CA VAL A 14 -5.05 22.14 26.82
C VAL A 14 -4.85 20.76 27.45
N VAL A 15 -5.36 19.72 26.80
CA VAL A 15 -5.06 18.33 27.15
C VAL A 15 -3.93 17.86 26.24
N PHE A 16 -2.71 17.80 26.81
CA PHE A 16 -1.60 17.02 26.26
C PHE A 16 -1.91 15.54 26.51
N LEU A 17 -2.20 14.78 25.44
CA LEU A 17 -2.14 13.33 25.48
C LEU A 17 -0.77 12.89 24.98
N THR A 18 0.16 12.80 25.91
CA THR A 18 1.32 11.91 25.82
C THR A 18 0.88 10.50 26.13
N ALA A 19 0.96 9.56 25.17
CA ALA A 19 1.01 8.13 25.49
C ALA A 19 1.47 7.29 24.29
N CYS A 20 2.61 6.61 24.42
CA CYS A 20 2.63 5.15 24.38
C CYS A 20 3.89 4.64 25.09
N ASN A 21 3.70 4.18 26.34
CA ASN A 21 4.50 3.09 26.89
C ASN A 21 3.71 2.39 28.01
N GLY A 22 3.55 1.06 27.92
CA GLY A 22 3.40 0.17 29.08
C GLY A 22 2.01 -0.37 29.47
N LYS A 23 1.67 -1.53 28.90
CA LYS A 23 1.15 -2.78 29.52
C LYS A 23 -0.06 -2.77 30.51
N SER A 24 -1.04 -3.62 30.13
CA SER A 24 -1.91 -4.52 30.92
C SER A 24 -3.37 -4.11 31.30
N SER A 25 -4.29 -4.87 30.69
CA SER A 25 -5.49 -5.54 31.24
C SER A 25 -6.84 -4.81 31.44
N GLN A 26 -7.80 -5.26 30.63
CA GLN A 26 -9.16 -5.73 30.95
C GLN A 26 -10.40 -4.87 30.54
N GLU A 27 -11.17 -5.46 29.60
CA GLU A 27 -12.60 -5.38 29.25
C GLU A 27 -13.34 -4.02 29.23
N THR A 28 -13.91 -3.65 28.07
CA THR A 28 -15.36 -3.68 27.77
C THR A 28 -15.66 -3.19 26.34
N LYS A 29 -16.49 -4.00 25.64
CA LYS A 29 -17.40 -3.80 24.49
C LYS A 29 -17.39 -2.53 23.60
N GLU A 30 -17.51 -2.86 22.31
CA GLU A 30 -18.25 -2.20 21.21
C GLU A 30 -17.79 -0.83 20.71
N ALA A 31 -17.00 -0.85 19.63
CA ALA A 31 -17.09 -0.03 18.42
C ALA A 31 -16.11 -0.65 17.41
N ASP A 32 -16.58 -1.25 16.33
CA ASP A 32 -16.79 -0.63 15.00
C ASP A 32 -15.47 -0.47 14.22
N SER A 33 -15.52 -0.72 12.92
CA SER A 33 -14.40 -0.71 11.95
C SER A 33 -13.65 -2.03 11.72
N ASP A 34 -14.37 -3.05 11.28
CA ASP A 34 -13.80 -4.23 10.62
C ASP A 34 -13.78 -3.99 9.09
N SER A 35 -12.92 -3.07 8.62
CA SER A 35 -12.44 -3.10 7.23
C SER A 35 -11.23 -4.01 7.17
N ALA A 36 -11.46 -5.29 7.46
CA ALA A 36 -10.48 -6.33 7.20
C ALA A 36 -10.38 -6.50 5.69
N LEU A 37 -9.38 -5.86 5.08
CA LEU A 37 -8.87 -6.24 3.77
C LEU A 37 -8.70 -7.76 3.78
N THR A 38 -9.52 -8.45 2.99
CA THR A 38 -9.53 -9.91 2.93
C THR A 38 -8.31 -10.32 2.12
N ILE A 39 -7.16 -10.50 2.78
CA ILE A 39 -5.97 -11.06 2.16
C ILE A 39 -6.30 -12.53 1.86
N SER A 40 -6.62 -12.83 0.60
CA SER A 40 -6.70 -14.20 0.11
C SER A 40 -5.35 -14.88 0.27
N GLU A 41 -5.35 -16.13 0.75
CA GLU A 41 -4.19 -17.03 0.62
C GLU A 41 -3.67 -16.95 -0.83
N MET A 42 -2.45 -16.43 -0.99
CA MET A 42 -1.77 -16.35 -2.28
C MET A 42 -1.53 -17.77 -2.79
N ASN A 43 -2.41 -18.25 -3.67
CA ASN A 43 -2.12 -19.42 -4.47
C ASN A 43 -1.09 -19.02 -5.53
N ASP A 44 0.08 -19.68 -5.50
CA ASP A 44 1.12 -19.57 -6.52
C ASP A 44 0.55 -19.92 -7.90
N VAL A 45 0.17 -18.90 -8.67
CA VAL A 45 -0.16 -19.05 -10.08
C VAL A 45 0.76 -18.12 -10.85
N ALA A 46 1.90 -18.66 -11.27
CA ALA A 46 2.75 -18.01 -12.25
C ALA A 46 1.92 -17.80 -13.53
N GLY A 47 1.39 -16.58 -13.69
CA GLY A 47 0.61 -16.18 -14.85
C GLY A 47 1.49 -15.97 -16.09
N PRO A 48 0.88 -15.76 -17.27
CA PRO A 48 1.62 -15.40 -18.48
C PRO A 48 2.49 -14.15 -18.23
N VAL A 49 3.76 -14.19 -18.64
CA VAL A 49 4.76 -13.12 -18.46
C VAL A 49 4.68 -12.03 -19.53
N ASP A 50 3.53 -11.87 -20.18
CA ASP A 50 3.37 -10.94 -21.31
C ASP A 50 3.30 -9.48 -20.84
N TYR A 51 3.03 -9.25 -19.55
CA TYR A 51 2.81 -7.92 -18.97
C TYR A 51 3.55 -7.72 -17.65
N TYR A 52 4.28 -6.62 -17.58
CA TYR A 52 4.96 -6.14 -16.39
C TYR A 52 4.41 -4.78 -15.97
N LEU A 53 4.44 -4.51 -14.67
CA LEU A 53 4.20 -3.16 -14.17
C LEU A 53 5.40 -2.29 -14.52
N THR A 54 5.13 -1.16 -15.17
CA THR A 54 6.08 -0.06 -15.40
C THR A 54 5.71 1.12 -14.52
N SER A 55 6.55 2.15 -14.50
CA SER A 55 6.33 3.39 -13.73
C SER A 55 4.98 4.07 -13.97
N ASP A 56 4.31 3.74 -15.08
CA ASP A 56 3.13 4.42 -15.58
C ASP A 56 2.06 3.49 -16.14
N SER A 57 2.27 2.16 -16.15
CA SER A 57 1.34 1.25 -16.83
C SER A 57 1.43 -0.22 -16.43
N ILE A 58 0.38 -0.97 -16.75
CA ILE A 58 0.42 -2.42 -16.93
C ILE A 58 -0.35 -2.81 -18.21
N GLY A 59 0.39 -3.25 -19.23
CA GLY A 59 -0.19 -3.51 -20.54
C GLY A 59 -0.83 -2.25 -21.15
N PRO A 60 -2.10 -2.27 -21.55
CA PRO A 60 -2.78 -1.10 -22.10
C PRO A 60 -3.36 -0.16 -21.03
N VAL A 61 -3.21 -0.47 -19.73
CA VAL A 61 -3.72 0.37 -18.65
C VAL A 61 -2.62 1.34 -18.20
N HIS A 62 -2.84 2.65 -18.33
CA HIS A 62 -1.91 3.74 -18.07
C HIS A 62 -2.43 4.72 -17.00
N LEU A 63 -1.51 5.25 -16.20
CA LEU A 63 -1.85 6.35 -15.28
C LEU A 63 -2.42 7.57 -16.03
N GLY A 64 -3.44 8.19 -15.43
CA GLY A 64 -4.12 9.38 -15.93
C GLY A 64 -5.10 9.14 -17.09
N GLU A 65 -5.25 7.90 -17.57
CA GLU A 65 -6.31 7.58 -18.52
C GLU A 65 -7.66 7.46 -17.81
N LYS A 66 -8.74 7.65 -18.56
CA LYS A 66 -10.09 7.54 -18.01
C LYS A 66 -10.46 6.09 -17.76
N ILE A 67 -11.06 5.81 -16.61
CA ILE A 67 -11.59 4.48 -16.30
C ILE A 67 -12.61 4.01 -17.36
N SER A 68 -13.41 4.94 -17.89
CA SER A 68 -14.40 4.62 -18.94
C SER A 68 -13.81 4.15 -20.27
N ASP A 69 -12.54 4.46 -20.50
CA ASP A 69 -11.86 4.20 -21.77
C ASP A 69 -11.03 2.89 -21.71
N LEU A 70 -10.95 2.27 -20.52
CA LEU A 70 -10.24 1.01 -20.31
C LEU A 70 -10.86 -0.12 -21.14
N PRO A 71 -10.04 -1.00 -21.73
CA PRO A 71 -10.56 -2.20 -22.39
C PRO A 71 -11.36 -3.05 -21.39
N VAL A 72 -12.47 -3.63 -21.84
CA VAL A 72 -13.29 -4.52 -20.98
C VAL A 72 -12.60 -5.85 -20.67
N ALA A 73 -11.67 -6.27 -21.52
CA ALA A 73 -10.83 -7.45 -21.35
C ALA A 73 -9.55 -7.30 -22.17
N VAL A 74 -8.46 -7.85 -21.67
CA VAL A 74 -7.16 -7.88 -22.36
C VAL A 74 -6.62 -9.30 -22.26
N ALA A 75 -6.40 -9.93 -23.42
CA ALA A 75 -5.93 -11.30 -23.50
C ALA A 75 -4.67 -11.49 -22.64
N ASN A 76 -4.65 -12.57 -21.86
CA ASN A 76 -3.57 -12.91 -20.91
C ASN A 76 -3.32 -11.87 -19.79
N LEU A 77 -4.12 -10.82 -19.66
CA LEU A 77 -3.99 -9.83 -18.60
C LEU A 77 -5.19 -9.83 -17.66
N TYR A 78 -6.42 -9.65 -18.16
CA TYR A 78 -7.67 -9.76 -17.40
C TYR A 78 -8.86 -10.04 -18.31
N ASP A 79 -9.88 -10.71 -17.77
CA ASP A 79 -11.16 -11.03 -18.40
C ASP A 79 -12.38 -10.53 -17.60
N ASN A 80 -12.15 -10.03 -16.38
CA ASN A 80 -13.19 -9.53 -15.50
C ASN A 80 -12.69 -8.35 -14.65
N MET A 81 -13.62 -7.53 -14.16
CA MET A 81 -13.35 -6.38 -13.30
C MET A 81 -14.38 -6.33 -12.17
N LEU A 82 -13.91 -6.22 -10.93
CA LEU A 82 -14.72 -6.00 -9.73
C LEU A 82 -14.54 -4.57 -9.26
N VAL A 83 -15.65 -3.93 -8.87
CA VAL A 83 -15.65 -2.53 -8.41
C VAL A 83 -15.98 -2.49 -6.93
N THR A 84 -15.14 -1.80 -6.17
CA THR A 84 -15.33 -1.54 -4.74
C THR A 84 -15.25 -0.04 -4.50
N GLU A 85 -16.28 0.54 -3.89
CA GLU A 85 -16.32 1.96 -3.58
C GLU A 85 -15.95 2.20 -2.11
N THR A 86 -15.07 3.17 -1.86
CA THR A 86 -14.77 3.72 -0.53
C THR A 86 -15.15 5.21 -0.48
N PRO A 87 -15.16 5.85 0.70
CA PRO A 87 -15.49 7.28 0.79
C PRO A 87 -14.55 8.21 0.01
N ASP A 88 -13.33 7.76 -0.24
CA ASP A 88 -12.18 8.51 -0.76
C ASP A 88 -11.66 8.00 -2.11
N ALA A 89 -12.09 6.81 -2.55
CA ALA A 89 -11.66 6.23 -3.81
C ALA A 89 -12.66 5.23 -4.39
N VAL A 90 -12.45 4.86 -5.66
CA VAL A 90 -13.03 3.67 -6.26
C VAL A 90 -11.90 2.73 -6.66
N ALA A 91 -11.95 1.49 -6.18
CA ALA A 91 -11.01 0.44 -6.51
C ALA A 91 -11.60 -0.47 -7.59
N TYR A 92 -10.86 -0.67 -8.67
CA TYR A 92 -11.18 -1.56 -9.78
C TYR A 92 -10.18 -2.72 -9.78
N SER A 93 -10.59 -3.86 -9.25
CA SER A 93 -9.75 -5.06 -9.23
C SER A 93 -9.94 -5.83 -10.54
N PHE A 94 -8.86 -6.04 -11.27
CA PHE A 94 -8.84 -6.74 -12.54
C PHE A 94 -8.41 -8.20 -12.33
N LEU A 95 -9.22 -9.13 -12.84
CA LEU A 95 -9.04 -10.57 -12.65
C LEU A 95 -8.83 -11.27 -13.99
N LEU A 96 -8.06 -12.35 -13.96
CA LEU A 96 -7.94 -13.30 -15.06
C LEU A 96 -8.36 -14.67 -14.54
N SER A 97 -9.44 -15.23 -15.08
CA SER A 97 -9.98 -16.53 -14.64
C SER A 97 -10.22 -16.56 -13.12
N ASP A 98 -10.87 -15.52 -12.60
CA ASP A 98 -11.20 -15.30 -11.18
C ASP A 98 -10.00 -15.13 -10.23
N ILE A 99 -8.78 -14.98 -10.77
CA ILE A 99 -7.58 -14.69 -9.98
C ILE A 99 -7.29 -13.18 -10.09
N PRO A 100 -7.19 -12.42 -8.98
CA PRO A 100 -6.74 -11.03 -9.00
C PRO A 100 -5.36 -10.87 -9.63
N GLN A 101 -5.19 -9.85 -10.47
CA GLN A 101 -3.93 -9.56 -11.17
C GLN A 101 -3.35 -8.21 -10.76
N PHE A 102 -4.20 -7.18 -10.70
CA PHE A 102 -3.86 -5.85 -10.22
C PHE A 102 -5.14 -5.10 -9.85
N THR A 103 -5.00 -4.06 -9.04
CA THR A 103 -6.07 -3.12 -8.69
C THR A 103 -5.69 -1.72 -9.15
N VAL A 104 -6.64 -1.02 -9.76
CA VAL A 104 -6.56 0.40 -10.06
C VAL A 104 -7.35 1.18 -9.01
N TYR A 105 -6.80 2.30 -8.54
CA TYR A 105 -7.55 3.28 -7.76
C TYR A 105 -7.83 4.53 -8.59
N ASP A 106 -9.05 5.04 -8.42
CA ASP A 106 -9.56 6.34 -8.86
C ASP A 106 -9.89 7.16 -7.60
N PHE A 107 -9.17 8.24 -7.34
CA PHE A 107 -9.39 9.14 -6.21
C PHE A 107 -10.47 10.18 -6.51
N LEU A 108 -11.55 9.72 -7.14
CA LEU A 108 -12.80 10.42 -7.43
C LEU A 108 -12.70 11.46 -8.55
N ASP A 109 -11.74 11.30 -9.46
CA ASP A 109 -11.55 12.17 -10.63
C ASP A 109 -11.91 11.47 -11.97
N GLY A 110 -12.20 10.16 -11.92
CA GLY A 110 -12.57 9.34 -13.07
C GLY A 110 -11.39 8.77 -13.85
N ASN A 111 -10.17 8.87 -13.33
CA ASN A 111 -8.94 8.43 -13.97
C ASN A 111 -8.22 7.31 -13.19
N VAL A 112 -7.23 6.70 -13.84
CA VAL A 112 -6.30 5.76 -13.21
C VAL A 112 -5.25 6.56 -12.43
N ASP A 113 -5.37 6.65 -11.11
CA ASP A 113 -4.39 7.36 -10.28
C ASP A 113 -3.24 6.47 -9.80
N LEU A 114 -3.55 5.20 -9.58
CA LEU A 114 -2.63 4.25 -8.97
C LEU A 114 -2.90 2.84 -9.51
N ILE A 115 -1.84 2.10 -9.81
CA ILE A 115 -1.88 0.68 -10.19
C ILE A 115 -1.07 -0.10 -9.15
N ILE A 116 -1.69 -1.09 -8.53
CA ILE A 116 -1.09 -1.98 -7.52
C ILE A 116 -1.17 -3.42 -8.02
N LEU A 117 -0.08 -4.18 -7.92
CA LEU A 117 -0.11 -5.62 -8.24
C LEU A 117 -0.82 -6.42 -7.16
N GLU A 118 -1.65 -7.36 -7.59
CA GLU A 118 -2.35 -8.30 -6.70
C GLU A 118 -1.70 -9.68 -6.81
N GLY A 119 -1.16 -10.18 -5.70
CA GLY A 119 -0.46 -11.45 -5.66
C GLY A 119 0.75 -11.51 -6.60
N ASN A 120 1.14 -12.72 -7.00
CA ASN A 120 2.39 -12.98 -7.71
C ASN A 120 2.23 -13.39 -9.19
N SER A 121 1.03 -13.19 -9.74
CA SER A 121 0.74 -13.51 -11.14
C SER A 121 1.39 -12.52 -12.11
N ARG A 122 1.70 -11.31 -11.64
CA ARG A 122 2.39 -10.22 -12.35
C ARG A 122 3.61 -9.75 -11.57
N GLY A 123 4.44 -8.94 -12.20
CA GLY A 123 5.66 -8.45 -11.58
C GLY A 123 6.28 -7.27 -12.31
N VAL A 124 7.51 -6.96 -11.90
CA VAL A 124 8.34 -5.88 -12.43
C VAL A 124 9.58 -6.50 -13.06
N GLU A 125 9.87 -6.14 -14.31
CA GLU A 125 11.10 -6.57 -14.98
C GLU A 125 12.32 -5.85 -14.39
N THR A 126 13.38 -6.61 -14.14
CA THR A 126 14.66 -6.13 -13.59
C THR A 126 15.81 -6.81 -14.34
N PRO A 127 17.05 -6.27 -14.25
CA PRO A 127 18.22 -6.91 -14.86
C PRO A 127 18.48 -8.36 -14.37
N GLU A 128 18.04 -8.69 -13.15
CA GLU A 128 18.24 -10.01 -12.52
C GLU A 128 17.04 -10.96 -12.70
N GLY A 129 16.03 -10.54 -13.46
CA GLY A 129 14.78 -11.28 -13.67
C GLY A 129 13.55 -10.49 -13.26
N VAL A 130 12.49 -11.16 -12.84
CA VAL A 130 11.21 -10.52 -12.51
C VAL A 130 11.03 -10.52 -11.00
N LEU A 131 10.76 -9.35 -10.42
CA LEU A 131 10.33 -9.20 -9.03
C LEU A 131 8.81 -9.26 -8.93
N ARG A 132 8.30 -9.99 -7.93
CA ARG A 132 6.87 -10.18 -7.68
C ARG A 132 6.54 -9.96 -6.21
N VAL A 133 5.26 -9.74 -5.91
CA VAL A 133 4.78 -9.91 -4.53
C VAL A 133 5.06 -11.34 -4.07
N GLY A 134 5.48 -11.52 -2.82
CA GLY A 134 5.91 -12.80 -2.25
C GLY A 134 7.38 -13.18 -2.50
N ASP A 135 8.11 -12.46 -3.36
CA ASP A 135 9.56 -12.65 -3.50
C ASP A 135 10.31 -12.18 -2.24
N GLU A 136 11.50 -12.73 -1.99
CA GLU A 136 12.37 -12.24 -0.93
C GLU A 136 12.70 -10.75 -1.12
N PHE A 137 12.52 -9.95 -0.07
CA PHE A 137 12.78 -8.51 -0.12
C PHE A 137 14.26 -8.19 -0.38
N THR A 138 15.16 -9.10 0.01
CA THR A 138 16.60 -9.01 -0.27
C THR A 138 16.92 -8.90 -1.76
N LYS A 139 16.08 -9.46 -2.65
CA LYS A 139 16.26 -9.34 -4.10
C LYS A 139 16.13 -7.89 -4.56
N LEU A 140 15.15 -7.14 -4.02
CA LEU A 140 15.00 -5.72 -4.28
C LEU A 140 16.19 -4.91 -3.73
N LEU A 141 16.62 -5.20 -2.49
CA LEU A 141 17.74 -4.51 -1.85
C LEU A 141 19.07 -4.71 -2.60
N ALA A 142 19.20 -5.80 -3.35
CA ALA A 142 20.36 -6.08 -4.17
C ALA A 142 20.37 -5.32 -5.51
N LEU A 143 19.25 -4.73 -5.94
CA LEU A 143 19.16 -4.02 -7.21
C LEU A 143 19.89 -2.67 -7.17
N PRO A 144 20.77 -2.39 -8.14
CA PRO A 144 21.34 -1.05 -8.29
C PRO A 144 20.24 -0.01 -8.54
N GLY A 145 20.21 1.02 -7.71
CA GLY A 145 19.22 2.11 -7.80
C GLY A 145 17.98 1.94 -6.92
N ALA A 146 17.87 0.85 -6.17
CA ALA A 146 16.85 0.75 -5.12
C ALA A 146 17.18 1.73 -3.97
N THR A 147 16.21 2.54 -3.56
CA THR A 147 16.38 3.55 -2.49
C THR A 147 15.24 3.49 -1.48
N ALA A 148 15.53 3.65 -0.19
CA ALA A 148 14.49 3.73 0.84
C ALA A 148 13.91 5.14 0.94
N GLU A 149 12.61 5.25 1.18
CA GLU A 149 11.88 6.51 1.35
C GLU A 149 10.87 6.39 2.49
N TRP A 150 10.90 7.35 3.43
CA TRP A 150 9.95 7.43 4.52
C TRP A 150 8.66 8.07 4.04
N GLN A 151 7.52 7.43 4.28
CA GLN A 151 6.20 7.90 3.85
C GLN A 151 5.28 8.01 5.04
N SER A 152 4.56 9.11 5.14
CA SER A 152 3.72 9.44 6.29
C SER A 152 2.56 10.32 5.85
N LEU A 153 1.36 10.03 6.37
CA LEU A 153 0.19 10.88 6.21
C LEU A 153 -0.04 11.78 7.45
N ASP A 154 0.25 11.26 8.66
CA ASP A 154 -0.17 11.89 9.93
C ASP A 154 0.79 11.62 11.11
N ASP A 155 2.04 12.09 11.07
CA ASP A 155 3.11 11.82 12.07
C ASP A 155 3.42 10.33 12.30
N SER A 156 2.61 9.43 11.74
CA SER A 156 2.76 7.99 11.62
C SER A 156 3.14 7.68 10.18
N GLY A 157 4.09 6.77 10.00
CA GLY A 157 4.60 6.46 8.68
C GLY A 157 5.33 5.13 8.66
N ILE A 158 5.73 4.74 7.48
CA ILE A 158 6.45 3.51 7.24
C ILE A 158 7.47 3.70 6.11
N TRP A 159 8.58 2.96 6.19
CA TRP A 159 9.55 2.92 5.11
C TRP A 159 9.05 2.11 3.91
N TYR A 160 9.13 2.72 2.73
CA TYR A 160 9.00 2.07 1.43
C TYR A 160 10.34 2.08 0.69
N TRP A 161 10.42 1.30 -0.37
CA TRP A 161 11.54 1.31 -1.29
C TRP A 161 11.08 1.72 -2.68
N ARG A 162 11.92 2.51 -3.36
CA ARG A 162 11.73 2.95 -4.74
C ARG A 162 12.70 2.21 -5.64
N TYR A 163 12.20 1.72 -6.77
CA TYR A 163 13.01 1.20 -7.88
C TYR A 163 12.27 1.46 -9.20
N ASN A 164 12.95 2.02 -10.20
CA ASN A 164 12.34 2.39 -11.50
C ASN A 164 11.00 3.16 -11.37
N SER A 165 10.95 4.11 -10.44
CA SER A 165 9.75 4.90 -10.13
C SER A 165 8.53 4.11 -9.62
N LEU A 166 8.72 2.86 -9.19
CA LEU A 166 7.72 2.06 -8.50
C LEU A 166 7.99 2.02 -6.99
N PHE A 167 6.93 1.88 -6.20
CA PHE A 167 6.98 1.67 -4.76
C PHE A 167 6.93 0.18 -4.42
N PHE A 168 7.73 -0.20 -3.42
CA PHE A 168 7.81 -1.54 -2.87
C PHE A 168 7.68 -1.48 -1.35
N GLY A 169 6.86 -2.35 -0.79
CA GLY A 169 6.64 -2.48 0.66
C GLY A 169 6.85 -3.91 1.14
N VAL A 170 7.16 -4.05 2.42
CA VAL A 170 7.36 -5.34 3.08
C VAL A 170 6.01 -6.01 3.34
N GLU A 171 5.93 -7.33 3.23
CA GLU A 171 4.79 -8.08 3.73
C GLU A 171 4.81 -8.10 5.27
N GLU A 172 3.87 -7.43 5.91
CA GLU A 172 3.91 -7.19 7.36
C GLU A 172 3.42 -8.35 8.23
N THR A 173 2.82 -9.39 7.63
CA THR A 173 2.16 -10.48 8.38
C THR A 173 3.13 -11.38 9.13
N ASN A 174 4.36 -11.56 8.65
CA ASN A 174 5.33 -12.54 9.14
C ASN A 174 6.74 -11.95 9.35
N ILE A 175 6.83 -10.69 9.77
CA ILE A 175 8.11 -10.05 10.08
C ILE A 175 8.46 -10.14 11.57
N SER A 176 9.76 -10.07 11.87
CA SER A 176 10.21 -9.97 13.26
C SER A 176 9.77 -8.64 13.89
N GLU A 177 9.52 -8.64 15.21
CA GLU A 177 9.21 -7.44 15.98
C GLU A 177 10.27 -6.34 15.78
N GLN A 178 11.55 -6.72 15.73
CA GLN A 178 12.65 -5.79 15.48
C GLN A 178 12.55 -5.10 14.10
N LEU A 179 12.13 -5.83 13.07
CA LEU A 179 11.93 -5.24 11.74
C LEU A 179 10.68 -4.35 11.72
N ALA A 180 9.59 -4.77 12.37
CA ALA A 180 8.37 -3.97 12.47
C ALA A 180 8.63 -2.61 13.16
N GLU A 181 9.35 -2.62 14.28
CA GLU A 181 9.76 -1.37 14.96
C GLU A 181 10.63 -0.49 14.07
N ALA A 182 11.59 -1.08 13.35
CA ALA A 182 12.48 -0.33 12.46
C ALA A 182 11.74 0.25 11.25
N LEU A 183 10.74 -0.46 10.72
CA LEU A 183 9.91 0.02 9.60
C LEU A 183 9.11 1.27 9.97
N CYS A 184 8.80 1.46 11.26
CA CYS A 184 8.07 2.62 11.78
C CYS A 184 8.97 3.69 12.44
N ASP A 185 10.31 3.56 12.38
CA ASP A 185 11.24 4.57 12.88
C ASP A 185 11.63 5.57 11.77
N SER A 186 11.08 6.78 11.84
CA SER A 186 11.29 7.84 10.83
C SER A 186 12.73 8.34 10.72
N HIS A 187 13.60 8.03 11.67
CA HIS A 187 14.96 8.59 11.70
C HIS A 187 15.91 7.89 10.71
N ASN A 188 15.78 6.58 10.53
CA ASN A 188 16.68 5.80 9.66
C ASN A 188 15.94 4.63 9.01
N PRO A 189 16.25 4.31 7.73
CA PRO A 189 15.70 3.11 7.11
C PRO A 189 16.19 1.85 7.84
N PRO A 190 15.40 0.77 7.86
CA PRO A 190 15.80 -0.50 8.45
C PRO A 190 17.13 -0.98 7.85
N ARG A 191 17.98 -1.55 8.70
CA ARG A 191 19.27 -2.10 8.26
C ARG A 191 19.02 -3.33 7.39
N ALA A 192 19.81 -3.49 6.33
CA ALA A 192 19.74 -4.64 5.43
C ALA A 192 19.80 -6.00 6.15
N SER A 193 20.50 -6.10 7.29
CA SER A 193 20.59 -7.32 8.09
C SER A 193 19.27 -7.77 8.75
N LEU A 194 18.26 -6.89 8.80
CA LEU A 194 16.92 -7.22 9.31
C LEU A 194 16.04 -7.93 8.27
N PHE A 195 16.44 -7.90 6.99
CA PHE A 195 15.73 -8.56 5.89
C PHE A 195 16.28 -9.97 5.69
N THR A 196 15.75 -10.93 6.45
CA THR A 196 16.05 -12.36 6.24
C THR A 196 15.36 -12.88 4.98
N ALA A 197 15.66 -14.12 4.58
CA ALA A 197 15.00 -14.77 3.45
C ALA A 197 13.47 -14.95 3.63
N ASP A 198 12.98 -14.87 4.87
CA ASP A 198 11.56 -14.98 5.18
C ASP A 198 10.81 -13.66 4.97
N VAL A 199 11.52 -12.52 4.91
CA VAL A 199 10.91 -11.21 4.67
C VAL A 199 10.59 -11.07 3.19
N LYS A 200 9.30 -10.93 2.87
CA LYS A 200 8.80 -10.88 1.50
C LYS A 200 8.38 -9.48 1.08
N ILE A 201 8.29 -9.27 -0.23
CA ILE A 201 7.64 -8.12 -0.84
C ILE A 201 6.13 -8.30 -0.69
N GLY A 202 5.46 -7.40 0.03
CA GLY A 202 4.01 -7.40 0.23
C GLY A 202 3.27 -6.39 -0.65
N TYR A 203 4.00 -5.43 -1.23
CA TYR A 203 3.41 -4.33 -1.99
C TYR A 203 4.30 -3.98 -3.19
N ILE A 204 3.70 -3.81 -4.36
CA ILE A 204 4.33 -3.27 -5.57
C ILE A 204 3.32 -2.38 -6.29
N ALA A 205 3.64 -1.11 -6.51
CA ALA A 205 2.72 -0.17 -7.15
C ALA A 205 3.39 1.03 -7.82
N THR A 206 2.63 1.77 -8.63
CA THR A 206 3.08 3.04 -9.25
C THR A 206 3.15 4.20 -8.26
N GLY A 207 2.44 4.11 -7.13
CA GLY A 207 2.32 5.16 -6.12
C GLY A 207 2.03 4.56 -4.74
N LEU A 208 1.56 5.41 -3.83
CA LEU A 208 1.08 5.02 -2.50
C LEU A 208 -0.43 5.25 -2.43
N PRO A 209 -1.17 4.50 -1.59
CA PRO A 209 -2.63 4.57 -1.54
C PRO A 209 -3.15 5.72 -0.66
N PHE A 210 -2.32 6.72 -0.32
CA PHE A 210 -2.62 7.79 0.62
C PHE A 210 -1.90 9.10 0.25
#